data_AF-A0AAV9Z599-F1
#
_entry.id   AF-A0AAV9Z599-F1
#
_cell.length_a   1.000
_cell.length_b   1.000
_cell.length_c   1.000
_cell.angle_alpha   90.00
_cell.angle_beta   90.00
_cell.angle_gamma   90.00
#
_symmetry.space_group_name_H-M   'P 1'
#
loop_
_entity.id
_entity.type
_entity.pdbx_description
1 polymer ?
#
loop_
_entity_poly.entity_id
_entity_poly.type
_entity_poly.pdbx_seq_one_letter_code
_entity_poly.pdbx_strand_id
1 'polypeptide(L)'
;MSTVYTPLSHRQLVAALTYIDAILPSESTRYSRIHTKNELYAALARPPSAADGPGYVYWMETENPDGSIESKAGFSNDPDRRLIEWGRQCYRSDFELITVIPTLHARKLERVVHKFFKIADLWKEPYCCESCSVYHREKFEVDDFGGIPGATNITEILRDLVDLGRLEFTDL
;
A
#
# COMPACT_ATOMS: atom_id res chain seq x y z
N MET A 1 -5.16 18.18 -20.02
CA MET A 1 -5.15 19.37 -19.14
C MET A 1 -4.12 19.10 -18.06
N SER A 2 -3.13 19.97 -17.85
CA SER A 2 -2.09 19.73 -16.84
C SER A 2 -2.63 20.19 -15.50
N THR A 3 -3.03 19.25 -14.65
CA THR A 3 -3.41 19.54 -13.27
C THR A 3 -2.18 20.03 -12.51
N VAL A 4 -2.29 21.22 -11.91
CA VAL A 4 -1.18 21.84 -11.17
C VAL A 4 -1.11 21.14 -9.82
N TYR A 5 -0.13 20.26 -9.65
CA TYR A 5 0.12 19.64 -8.35
C TYR A 5 0.39 20.73 -7.32
N THR A 6 -0.46 20.78 -6.30
CA THR A 6 -0.27 21.67 -5.14
C THR A 6 0.27 20.83 -4.00
N PRO A 7 1.48 21.12 -3.49
CA PRO A 7 2.01 20.43 -2.31
C PRO A 7 1.05 20.48 -1.13
N LEU A 8 1.08 19.46 -0.28
CA LEU A 8 0.33 19.48 0.98
C LEU A 8 0.87 20.59 1.89
N SER A 9 -0.03 21.39 2.46
CA SER A 9 0.37 22.32 3.53
C SER A 9 0.80 21.54 4.78
N HIS A 10 1.62 22.17 5.62
CA HIS A 10 2.03 21.59 6.90
C HIS A 10 0.83 21.12 7.74
N ARG A 11 -0.27 21.89 7.77
CA ARG A 11 -1.51 21.54 8.48
C ARG A 11 -2.18 20.28 7.90
N GLN A 12 -2.14 20.09 6.59
CA GLN A 12 -2.69 18.91 5.92
C GLN A 12 -1.83 17.67 6.18
N LEU A 13 -0.51 17.83 6.19
CA LEU A 13 0.39 16.76 6.62
C LEU A 13 0.12 16.35 8.07
N VAL A 14 -0.13 17.31 8.98
CA VAL A 14 -0.49 17.02 10.38
C VAL A 14 -1.85 16.33 10.52
N ALA A 15 -2.84 16.68 9.69
CA ALA A 15 -4.12 15.99 9.67
C ALA A 15 -3.98 14.54 9.17
N ALA A 16 -3.19 14.33 8.10
CA ALA A 16 -2.87 13.00 7.59
C ALA A 16 -2.21 12.12 8.67
N LEU A 17 -1.33 12.70 9.49
CA LEU A 17 -0.77 11.98 10.62
C LEU A 17 -1.73 11.66 11.72
N THR A 18 -2.60 12.61 12.04
CA THR A 18 -3.55 12.41 13.12
C THR A 18 -4.52 11.31 12.72
N TYR A 19 -4.85 11.25 11.43
CA TYR A 19 -5.49 10.10 10.82
C TYR A 19 -4.62 8.85 11.03
N ILE A 20 -3.41 8.77 10.46
CA ILE A 20 -2.48 7.62 10.60
C ILE A 20 -2.31 7.17 12.07
N ASP A 21 -2.17 8.09 13.02
CA ASP A 21 -2.01 7.79 14.44
C ASP A 21 -3.30 7.33 15.12
N ALA A 22 -4.46 7.74 14.62
CA ALA A 22 -5.75 7.19 15.03
C ALA A 22 -5.95 5.78 14.49
N ILE A 23 -5.49 5.48 13.28
CA ILE A 23 -5.68 4.18 12.62
C ILE A 23 -4.61 3.13 12.95
N LEU A 24 -3.52 3.47 13.63
CA LEU A 24 -2.45 2.51 13.94
C LEU A 24 -2.43 2.12 15.43
N PRO A 25 -2.45 0.81 15.78
CA PRO A 25 -2.51 0.36 17.17
C PRO A 25 -1.30 0.84 18.00
N SER A 26 -1.51 1.07 19.30
CA SER A 26 -0.58 1.80 20.18
C SER A 26 0.68 1.05 20.61
N GLU A 27 0.80 -0.26 20.33
CA GLU A 27 1.74 -1.13 21.05
C GLU A 27 3.03 -1.53 20.32
N SER A 28 3.26 -1.14 19.05
CA SER A 28 4.54 -1.46 18.38
C SER A 28 5.66 -0.42 18.63
N THR A 29 6.90 -0.92 18.68
CA THR A 29 8.07 -0.25 19.27
C THR A 29 8.35 1.17 18.74
N ARG A 30 8.46 2.11 19.68
CA ARG A 30 8.48 3.58 19.48
C ARG A 30 9.57 4.13 18.54
N TYR A 31 10.67 3.40 18.32
CA TYR A 31 11.86 3.90 17.57
C TYR A 31 11.79 3.63 16.06
N SER A 32 11.16 2.53 15.64
CA SER A 32 10.93 2.19 14.21
C SER A 32 9.88 3.12 13.56
N ARG A 33 8.87 3.54 14.34
CA ARG A 33 7.77 4.39 13.84
C ARG A 33 8.20 5.81 13.48
N ILE A 34 9.10 6.47 14.21
CA ILE A 34 9.44 7.88 13.92
C ILE A 34 10.18 8.02 12.59
N HIS A 35 11.15 7.15 12.32
CA HIS A 35 11.89 7.16 11.06
C HIS A 35 10.97 6.80 9.89
N THR A 36 10.16 5.74 10.04
CA THR A 36 9.24 5.28 8.99
C THR A 36 8.12 6.29 8.73
N LYS A 37 7.63 7.00 9.76
CA LYS A 37 6.71 8.14 9.60
C LYS A 37 7.32 9.22 8.72
N ASN A 38 8.54 9.70 9.04
CA ASN A 38 9.26 10.70 8.24
C ASN A 38 9.35 10.31 6.76
N GLU A 39 9.59 9.03 6.47
CA GLU A 39 9.59 8.53 5.10
C GLU A 39 8.22 8.58 4.42
N LEU A 40 7.13 8.27 5.13
CA LEU A 40 5.77 8.37 4.58
C LEU A 40 5.43 9.82 4.23
N TYR A 41 5.77 10.80 5.08
CA TYR A 41 5.58 12.20 4.70
C TYR A 41 6.41 12.58 3.50
N ALA A 42 7.68 12.15 3.45
CA ALA A 42 8.53 12.45 2.32
C ALA A 42 7.91 11.90 1.03
N ALA A 43 7.26 10.73 1.08
CA ALA A 43 6.52 10.17 -0.05
C ALA A 43 5.23 10.95 -0.38
N LEU A 44 4.44 11.34 0.61
CA LEU A 44 3.20 12.13 0.41
C LEU A 44 3.49 13.53 -0.15
N ALA A 45 4.48 14.22 0.44
CA ALA A 45 4.88 15.58 0.10
C ALA A 45 5.65 15.67 -1.22
N ARG A 46 6.26 14.57 -1.68
CA ARG A 46 6.96 14.54 -2.96
C ARG A 46 5.98 14.78 -4.10
N PRO A 47 6.21 15.77 -4.99
CA PRO A 47 5.39 15.95 -6.17
C PRO A 47 5.39 14.70 -7.07
N PRO A 48 4.24 14.34 -7.67
CA PRO A 48 4.21 13.38 -8.76
C PRO A 48 5.18 13.78 -9.87
N SER A 49 5.81 12.78 -10.45
CA SER A 49 6.75 12.90 -11.55
C SER A 49 6.22 12.17 -12.77
N ALA A 50 6.76 12.50 -13.95
CA ALA A 50 6.40 11.79 -15.20
C ALA A 50 6.65 10.27 -15.11
N ALA A 51 7.60 9.84 -14.27
CA ALA A 51 7.90 8.43 -14.04
C ALA A 51 6.84 7.70 -13.20
N ASP A 52 5.96 8.42 -12.49
CA ASP A 52 4.96 7.80 -11.61
C ASP A 52 3.79 7.20 -12.38
N GLY A 53 3.42 7.83 -13.51
CA GLY A 53 2.58 7.28 -14.58
C GLY A 53 1.15 6.88 -14.20
N PRO A 54 0.22 6.86 -15.18
CA PRO A 54 -1.09 6.26 -14.96
C PRO A 54 -0.97 4.73 -14.82
N GLY A 55 -1.87 4.15 -14.03
CA GLY A 55 -1.98 2.71 -13.86
C GLY A 55 -2.87 2.36 -12.68
N TYR A 56 -2.76 1.12 -12.23
CA TYR A 56 -3.53 0.59 -11.12
C TYR A 56 -2.61 0.22 -9.96
N VAL A 57 -3.00 0.61 -8.75
CA VAL A 57 -2.48 0.01 -7.53
C VAL A 57 -3.45 -1.06 -7.09
N TYR A 58 -2.95 -2.27 -6.86
CA TYR A 58 -3.75 -3.43 -6.53
C TYR A 58 -3.43 -3.96 -5.14
N TRP A 59 -4.39 -4.67 -4.56
CA TRP A 59 -4.21 -5.52 -3.39
C TRP A 59 -4.70 -6.93 -3.70
N MET A 60 -3.85 -7.92 -3.42
CA MET A 60 -4.14 -9.34 -3.61
C MET A 60 -3.94 -10.08 -2.29
N GLU A 61 -4.71 -11.13 -2.07
CA GLU A 61 -4.63 -11.97 -0.88
C GLU A 61 -4.58 -13.44 -1.26
N THR A 62 -4.06 -14.25 -0.35
CA THR A 62 -4.03 -15.69 -0.48
C THR A 62 -3.98 -16.35 0.90
N GLU A 63 -4.59 -17.51 1.07
CA GLU A 63 -4.68 -18.20 2.37
C GLU A 63 -3.60 -19.28 2.48
N ASN A 64 -2.72 -19.19 3.47
CA ASN A 64 -1.71 -20.21 3.72
C ASN A 64 -2.34 -21.50 4.27
N PRO A 65 -1.64 -22.65 4.19
CA PRO A 65 -2.15 -23.93 4.71
C PRO A 65 -2.51 -23.94 6.20
N ASP A 66 -1.97 -23.01 6.99
CA ASP A 66 -2.27 -22.82 8.41
C ASP A 66 -3.47 -21.90 8.68
N GLY A 67 -4.14 -21.41 7.62
CA GLY A 67 -5.28 -20.49 7.68
C GLY A 67 -4.89 -19.01 7.79
N SER A 68 -3.59 -18.67 7.82
CA SER A 68 -3.16 -17.26 7.83
C SER A 68 -3.33 -16.62 6.44
N ILE A 69 -3.72 -15.35 6.39
CA ILE A 69 -3.85 -14.60 5.14
C ILE A 69 -2.54 -13.87 4.84
N GLU A 70 -2.00 -14.09 3.65
CA GLU A 70 -0.89 -13.33 3.11
C GLU A 70 -1.40 -12.31 2.09
N SER A 71 -1.07 -11.04 2.31
CA SER A 71 -1.50 -9.96 1.44
C SER A 71 -0.34 -9.36 0.64
N LYS A 72 -0.65 -8.79 -0.51
CA LYS A 72 0.31 -8.14 -1.39
C LYS A 72 -0.28 -6.87 -2.02
N ALA A 73 0.46 -5.77 -1.89
CA ALA A 73 0.22 -4.54 -2.63
C ALA A 73 1.28 -4.32 -3.72
N GLY A 74 0.88 -3.82 -4.87
CA GLY A 74 1.80 -3.38 -5.92
C GLY A 74 1.12 -2.48 -6.95
N PHE A 75 1.86 -2.08 -7.98
CA PHE A 75 1.28 -1.43 -9.16
C PHE A 75 1.41 -2.26 -10.43
N SER A 76 0.45 -2.10 -11.35
CA SER A 76 0.49 -2.66 -12.70
C SER A 76 -0.39 -1.84 -13.64
N ASN A 77 -0.14 -1.90 -14.94
CA ASN A 77 -1.09 -1.44 -15.96
C ASN A 77 -2.12 -2.52 -16.32
N ASP A 78 -1.89 -3.75 -15.85
CA ASP A 78 -2.71 -4.93 -16.10
C ASP A 78 -2.69 -5.80 -14.82
N PRO A 79 -3.59 -5.55 -13.85
CA PRO A 79 -3.66 -6.28 -12.59
C PRO A 79 -3.96 -7.77 -12.76
N ASP A 80 -4.80 -8.12 -13.74
CA ASP A 80 -5.17 -9.51 -14.02
C ASP A 80 -3.97 -10.32 -14.51
N ARG A 81 -3.21 -9.77 -15.46
CA ARG A 81 -1.95 -10.39 -15.88
C ARG A 81 -0.98 -10.48 -14.70
N ARG A 82 -0.91 -9.44 -13.86
CA ARG A 82 -0.01 -9.42 -12.71
C ARG A 82 -0.39 -10.50 -11.69
N LEU A 83 -1.67 -10.79 -11.49
CA LEU A 83 -2.18 -11.89 -10.68
C LEU A 83 -1.63 -13.23 -11.19
N ILE A 84 -1.72 -13.49 -12.49
CA ILE A 84 -1.21 -14.71 -13.14
C ILE A 84 0.31 -14.81 -12.99
N GLU A 85 1.04 -13.71 -13.19
CA GLU A 85 2.50 -13.68 -13.04
C GLU A 85 2.91 -13.99 -11.60
N TRP A 86 2.22 -13.43 -10.61
CA TRP A 86 2.47 -13.75 -9.20
C TRP A 86 2.19 -15.19 -8.88
N GLY A 87 1.08 -15.73 -9.39
CA GLY A 87 0.77 -17.12 -9.13
C GLY A 87 1.78 -18.09 -9.72
N ARG A 88 2.38 -17.75 -10.87
CA ARG A 88 3.50 -18.49 -11.44
C ARG A 88 4.79 -18.30 -10.66
N GLN A 89 5.11 -17.07 -10.26
CA GLN A 89 6.35 -16.75 -9.55
C GLN A 89 6.41 -17.45 -8.20
N CYS A 90 5.32 -17.46 -7.44
CA CYS A 90 5.24 -18.06 -6.11
C CYS A 90 4.69 -19.50 -6.11
N TYR A 91 4.50 -20.13 -7.28
CA TYR A 91 3.83 -21.44 -7.42
C TYR A 91 2.52 -21.54 -6.62
N ARG A 92 1.74 -20.46 -6.61
CA ARG A 92 0.48 -20.32 -5.87
C ARG A 92 -0.62 -19.86 -6.80
N SER A 93 -1.58 -20.71 -7.13
CA SER A 93 -2.66 -20.35 -8.06
C SER A 93 -3.87 -19.69 -7.40
N ASP A 94 -3.82 -19.50 -6.08
CA ASP A 94 -4.90 -19.11 -5.20
C ASP A 94 -4.73 -17.69 -4.65
N PHE A 95 -4.02 -16.84 -5.39
CA PHE A 95 -4.12 -15.41 -5.17
C PHE A 95 -5.46 -14.91 -5.71
N GLU A 96 -6.13 -14.10 -4.90
CA GLU A 96 -7.34 -13.39 -5.28
C GLU A 96 -7.07 -11.90 -5.35
N LEU A 97 -7.61 -11.25 -6.36
CA LEU A 97 -7.55 -9.80 -6.51
C LEU A 97 -8.68 -9.17 -5.69
N ILE A 98 -8.33 -8.56 -4.57
CA ILE A 98 -9.31 -8.00 -3.61
C ILE A 98 -9.76 -6.61 -4.05
N THR A 99 -8.81 -5.77 -4.45
CA THR A 99 -9.12 -4.41 -4.89
C THR A 99 -8.10 -3.86 -5.87
N VAL A 100 -8.57 -2.93 -6.68
CA VAL A 100 -7.81 -2.24 -7.72
C VAL A 100 -8.21 -0.77 -7.70
N ILE A 101 -7.23 0.10 -7.49
CA ILE A 101 -7.43 1.55 -7.48
C ILE A 101 -6.70 2.15 -8.67
N PRO A 102 -7.43 2.70 -9.65
CA PRO A 102 -6.82 3.43 -10.75
C PRO A 102 -6.35 4.81 -10.29
N THR A 103 -5.16 5.22 -10.71
CA THR A 103 -4.62 6.56 -10.45
C THR A 103 -3.70 7.03 -11.57
N LEU A 104 -3.60 8.35 -11.76
CA LEU A 104 -2.63 8.96 -12.67
C LEU A 104 -1.17 8.87 -12.20
N HIS A 105 -0.95 8.42 -10.96
CA HIS A 105 0.36 8.40 -10.30
C HIS A 105 0.63 7.08 -9.56
N ALA A 106 0.48 5.95 -10.26
CA ALA A 106 0.45 4.60 -9.68
C ALA A 106 1.71 4.27 -8.87
N ARG A 107 2.91 4.60 -9.36
CA ARG A 107 4.15 4.32 -8.60
C ARG A 107 4.34 5.22 -7.39
N LYS A 108 3.76 6.42 -7.41
CA LYS A 108 3.75 7.28 -6.21
C LYS A 108 2.80 6.68 -5.18
N LEU A 109 1.60 6.26 -5.59
CA LEU A 109 0.63 5.63 -4.70
C LEU A 109 1.18 4.33 -4.09
N GLU A 110 1.76 3.44 -4.88
CA GLU A 110 2.40 2.21 -4.37
C GLU A 110 3.42 2.52 -3.28
N ARG A 111 4.29 3.51 -3.51
CA ARG A 111 5.30 3.93 -2.54
C ARG A 111 4.68 4.43 -1.23
N VAL A 112 3.57 5.17 -1.32
CA VAL A 112 2.81 5.65 -0.16
C VAL A 112 2.19 4.48 0.58
N VAL A 113 1.55 3.54 -0.13
CA VAL A 113 0.93 2.32 0.42
C VAL A 113 1.97 1.48 1.16
N HIS A 114 3.09 1.14 0.52
CA HIS A 114 4.17 0.34 1.11
C HIS A 114 4.70 0.97 2.40
N LYS A 115 4.89 2.30 2.42
CA LYS A 115 5.34 3.02 3.62
C LYS A 115 4.28 3.07 4.71
N PHE A 116 3.02 3.26 4.34
CA PHE A 116 1.89 3.25 5.28
C PHE A 116 1.80 1.90 6.02
N PHE A 117 1.74 0.79 5.28
CA PHE A 117 1.67 -0.55 5.87
C PHE A 117 2.92 -0.93 6.67
N LYS A 118 4.08 -0.38 6.31
CA LYS A 118 5.30 -0.53 7.13
C LYS A 118 5.21 0.20 8.48
N ILE A 119 4.62 1.39 8.54
CA ILE A 119 4.39 2.11 9.82
C ILE A 119 3.33 1.39 10.66
N ALA A 120 2.36 0.78 9.97
CA ALA A 120 1.31 -0.02 10.58
C ALA A 120 1.83 -1.29 11.26
N ASP A 121 3.09 -1.65 11.03
CA ASP A 121 3.70 -2.92 11.48
C ASP A 121 2.99 -4.14 10.87
N LEU A 122 2.34 -3.95 9.72
CA LEU A 122 1.68 -5.00 8.92
C LEU A 122 2.61 -5.53 7.82
N TRP A 123 3.88 -5.13 7.86
CA TRP A 123 4.88 -5.51 6.88
C TRP A 123 5.61 -6.76 7.35
N LYS A 124 5.67 -7.79 6.49
CA LYS A 124 6.47 -8.98 6.77
C LYS A 124 7.92 -8.71 6.38
N GLU A 125 8.85 -8.87 7.33
CA GLU A 125 10.29 -8.75 7.06
C GLU A 125 10.66 -9.54 5.80
N PRO A 126 11.56 -9.03 4.93
CA PRO A 126 11.88 -9.72 3.69
C PRO A 126 12.31 -11.15 3.95
N TYR A 127 11.51 -12.09 3.48
CA TYR A 127 11.72 -13.51 3.69
C TYR A 127 11.93 -14.21 2.36
N CYS A 128 12.69 -15.30 2.40
CA CYS A 128 12.84 -16.19 1.26
C CYS A 128 11.54 -16.98 1.13
N CYS A 129 10.77 -16.76 0.06
CA CYS A 129 9.55 -17.53 -0.16
C CYS A 129 9.88 -19.00 -0.33
N GLU A 130 9.25 -19.85 0.48
CA GLU A 130 9.47 -21.29 0.45
C GLU A 130 9.13 -21.90 -0.93
N SER A 131 8.09 -21.37 -1.58
CA SER A 131 7.67 -21.84 -2.90
C SER A 131 8.67 -21.50 -4.00
N CYS A 132 9.18 -20.26 -4.05
CA CYS A 132 9.98 -19.79 -5.19
C CYS A 132 11.44 -19.49 -4.89
N SER A 133 11.86 -19.60 -3.63
CA SER A 133 13.22 -19.32 -3.17
C SER A 133 13.71 -17.89 -3.46
N VAL A 134 12.80 -16.93 -3.67
CA VAL A 134 13.12 -15.50 -3.90
C VAL A 134 12.79 -14.70 -2.64
N TYR A 135 13.62 -13.69 -2.35
CA TYR A 135 13.33 -12.71 -1.29
C TYR A 135 12.27 -11.71 -1.74
N HIS A 136 11.08 -11.79 -1.15
CA HIS A 136 10.04 -10.80 -1.40
C HIS A 136 10.13 -9.66 -0.40
N ARG A 137 9.99 -8.43 -0.89
CA ARG A 137 10.02 -7.19 -0.10
C ARG A 137 8.70 -6.44 -0.19
N GLU A 138 7.62 -7.12 -0.50
CA GLU A 138 6.35 -6.49 -0.89
C GLU A 138 5.18 -7.37 -0.42
N LYS A 139 5.36 -8.09 0.68
CA LYS A 139 4.36 -8.96 1.28
C LYS A 139 3.99 -8.41 2.65
N PHE A 140 2.71 -8.47 2.97
CA PHE A 140 2.09 -7.91 4.15
C PHE A 140 1.34 -9.03 4.88
N GLU A 141 1.28 -8.91 6.21
CA GLU A 141 0.51 -9.81 7.06
C GLU A 141 -0.59 -8.95 7.67
N VAL A 142 -1.83 -9.24 7.27
CA VAL A 142 -3.01 -8.50 7.71
C VAL A 142 -4.00 -9.51 8.25
N ASP A 143 -3.87 -9.81 9.54
CA ASP A 143 -4.73 -10.80 10.22
C ASP A 143 -6.19 -10.31 10.32
N ASP A 144 -6.39 -9.01 10.51
CA ASP A 144 -7.69 -8.34 10.49
C ASP A 144 -7.48 -6.83 10.31
N PHE A 145 -8.23 -6.20 9.40
CA PHE A 145 -8.30 -4.73 9.31
C PHE A 145 -9.01 -4.12 10.53
N GLY A 146 -9.68 -4.92 11.36
CA GLY A 146 -10.34 -4.53 12.61
C GLY A 146 -9.42 -3.86 13.66
N GLY A 147 -8.10 -3.94 13.49
CA GLY A 147 -7.12 -3.17 14.27
C GLY A 147 -6.88 -1.73 13.81
N ILE A 148 -7.54 -1.29 12.72
CA ILE A 148 -7.40 0.04 12.09
C ILE A 148 -8.66 0.89 12.37
N PRO A 149 -8.67 1.78 13.39
CA PRO A 149 -9.84 2.58 13.75
C PRO A 149 -10.47 3.42 12.60
N GLY A 150 -11.61 2.96 12.08
CA GLY A 150 -12.39 3.67 11.07
C GLY A 150 -12.24 3.16 9.63
N ALA A 151 -11.31 2.22 9.38
CA ALA A 151 -11.27 1.50 8.11
C ALA A 151 -12.10 0.21 8.21
N THR A 152 -13.04 0.00 7.29
CA THR A 152 -13.80 -1.26 7.23
C THR A 152 -13.19 -2.28 6.28
N ASN A 153 -12.36 -1.85 5.33
CA ASN A 153 -11.64 -2.72 4.39
C ASN A 153 -10.47 -1.99 3.71
N ILE A 154 -9.60 -2.76 3.05
CA ILE A 154 -8.43 -2.24 2.32
C ILE A 154 -8.76 -1.19 1.24
N THR A 155 -9.93 -1.29 0.59
CA THR A 155 -10.31 -0.36 -0.49
C THR A 155 -10.46 1.06 0.04
N GLU A 156 -11.02 1.22 1.25
CA GLU A 156 -11.15 2.53 1.90
C GLU A 156 -9.78 3.12 2.24
N ILE A 157 -8.87 2.31 2.81
CA ILE A 157 -7.50 2.74 3.12
C ILE A 157 -6.80 3.22 1.84
N LEU A 158 -6.88 2.46 0.75
CA LEU A 158 -6.22 2.86 -0.49
C LEU A 158 -6.81 4.15 -1.08
N ARG A 159 -8.14 4.35 -1.00
CA ARG A 159 -8.80 5.59 -1.43
C ARG A 159 -8.38 6.78 -0.56
N ASP A 160 -8.32 6.61 0.75
CA ASP A 160 -7.85 7.65 1.65
C ASP A 160 -6.40 8.04 1.35
N LEU A 161 -5.53 7.06 1.03
CA LEU A 161 -4.15 7.35 0.65
C LEU A 161 -4.04 8.08 -0.70
N VAL A 162 -4.94 7.81 -1.64
CA VAL A 162 -5.07 8.59 -2.88
C VAL A 162 -5.42 10.03 -2.56
N ASP A 163 -6.46 10.25 -1.75
CA ASP A 163 -6.93 11.58 -1.36
C ASP A 163 -5.87 12.36 -0.57
N LEU A 164 -5.25 11.71 0.42
CA LEU A 164 -4.16 12.27 1.23
C LEU A 164 -2.94 12.62 0.37
N GLY A 165 -2.61 11.79 -0.61
CA GLY A 165 -1.51 12.02 -1.54
C GLY A 165 -1.83 13.06 -2.63
N ARG A 166 -3.09 13.52 -2.72
CA ARG A 166 -3.65 14.25 -3.86
C ARG A 166 -3.29 13.59 -5.18
N LEU A 167 -3.44 12.28 -5.21
CA LEU A 167 -3.23 11.49 -6.40
C LEU A 167 -4.57 11.48 -7.13
N GLU A 168 -4.58 11.91 -8.38
CA GLU A 168 -5.84 11.95 -9.13
C GLU A 168 -6.28 10.53 -9.46
N PHE A 169 -7.55 10.22 -9.19
CA PHE A 169 -8.21 9.04 -9.73
C PHE A 169 -8.30 9.16 -11.26
N THR A 170 -8.45 8.02 -11.93
CA THR A 170 -8.59 7.97 -13.39
C THR A 170 -9.54 6.83 -13.77
N ASP A 171 -10.30 7.01 -14.85
CA ASP A 171 -11.27 6.01 -15.33
C ASP A 171 -10.63 4.99 -16.30
N LEU A 172 -9.37 4.59 -16.04
CA LEU A 172 -8.60 3.70 -16.93
C LEU A 172 -9.32 2.38 -17.20
#